data_AF-A0A9X1VPV9-F1
#
_entry.id   AF-A0A9X1VPV9-F1
#
_cell.length_a   1.000
_cell.length_b   1.000
_cell.length_c   1.000
_cell.angle_alpha   90.00
_cell.angle_beta   90.00
_cell.angle_gamma   90.00
#
_symmetry.space_group_name_H-M   'P 1'
#
loop_
_entity.id
_entity.type
_entity.pdbx_description
1 polymer ?
#
loop_
_entity_poly.entity_id
_entity_poly.type
_entity_poly.pdbx_seq_one_letter_code
_entity_poly.pdbx_strand_id
1 'polypeptide(L)'
;MYFILEGEVDVEIPENHITLTQGDFFGEIALLKDVKRTATVRAKRRCEVLELTTYDLKRLVQSKPDLIEKIEAIAKNRFDFF
;
A
#
# COMPACT_ATOMS: atom_id res chain seq x y z
N MET A 1 -5.51 1.54 -3.48
CA MET A 1 -4.61 0.87 -2.51
C MET A 1 -5.38 -0.27 -1.87
N TYR A 2 -4.70 -1.22 -1.27
CA TYR A 2 -5.34 -2.39 -0.68
C TYR A 2 -4.93 -2.56 0.78
N PHE A 3 -5.85 -2.97 1.63
CA PHE A 3 -5.61 -3.32 3.04
C PHE A 3 -5.81 -4.83 3.22
N ILE A 4 -4.89 -5.49 3.91
CA ILE A 4 -4.92 -6.94 4.11
C ILE A 4 -5.75 -7.26 5.36
N LEU A 5 -6.91 -7.87 5.15
CA LEU A 5 -7.78 -8.34 6.23
C LEU A 5 -7.33 -9.72 6.73
N GLU A 6 -6.99 -10.59 5.79
CA GLU A 6 -6.45 -11.92 6.05
C GLU A 6 -5.52 -12.30 4.89
N GLY A 7 -4.43 -13.01 5.17
CA GLY A 7 -3.52 -13.48 4.13
C GLY A 7 -2.09 -13.01 4.30
N GLU A 8 -1.31 -13.23 3.25
CA GLU A 8 0.08 -12.81 3.14
C GLU A 8 0.40 -12.54 1.68
N VAL A 9 1.06 -11.42 1.41
CA VAL A 9 1.49 -11.03 0.07
C VAL A 9 2.98 -10.70 0.08
N ASP A 10 3.68 -10.98 -1.02
CA ASP A 10 5.03 -10.50 -1.25
C ASP A 10 5.01 -9.32 -2.21
N VAL A 11 5.69 -8.24 -1.82
CA VAL A 11 6.02 -7.10 -2.67
C VAL A 11 7.39 -7.38 -3.29
N GLU A 12 7.42 -7.55 -4.61
CA GLU A 12 8.64 -7.83 -5.37
C GLU A 12 9.41 -6.53 -5.63
N ILE A 13 10.62 -6.45 -5.10
CA ILE A 13 11.59 -5.37 -5.33
C ILE A 13 12.85 -5.95 -6.01
N PRO A 14 13.70 -5.12 -6.64
CA PRO A 14 14.94 -5.64 -7.23
C PRO A 14 15.75 -6.44 -6.20
N GLU A 15 16.08 -7.69 -6.55
CA GLU A 15 16.90 -8.61 -5.75
C GLU A 15 16.33 -9.03 -4.38
N ASN A 16 15.11 -8.62 -4.01
CA ASN A 16 14.52 -8.95 -2.71
C ASN A 16 12.98 -8.96 -2.74
N HIS A 17 12.34 -9.37 -1.64
CA HIS A 17 10.90 -9.22 -1.44
C HIS A 17 10.60 -8.76 -0.02
N ILE A 18 9.51 -8.01 0.11
CA ILE A 18 8.97 -7.62 1.42
C ILE A 18 7.64 -8.35 1.59
N THR A 19 7.55 -9.18 2.63
CA THR A 19 6.30 -9.84 3.00
C THR A 19 5.43 -8.89 3.81
N LEU A 20 4.17 -8.74 3.41
CA LEU A 20 3.13 -8.00 4.12
C LEU A 20 2.03 -8.96 4.57
N THR A 21 1.51 -8.73 5.76
CA THR A 21 0.56 -9.61 6.45
C THR A 21 -0.71 -8.87 6.85
N GLN A 22 -1.60 -9.54 7.58
CA GLN A 22 -2.82 -8.93 8.11
C GLN A 22 -2.53 -7.61 8.86
N GLY A 23 -3.33 -6.59 8.55
CA GLY A 23 -3.16 -5.23 9.10
C GLY A 23 -2.26 -4.33 8.26
N ASP A 24 -1.42 -4.88 7.40
CA ASP A 24 -0.65 -4.10 6.43
C ASP A 24 -1.53 -3.63 5.26
N PHE A 25 -1.04 -2.63 4.53
CA PHE A 25 -1.61 -2.18 3.26
C PHE A 25 -0.52 -2.03 2.21
N PHE A 26 -0.90 -1.91 0.94
CA PHE A 26 0.04 -1.69 -0.17
C PHE A 26 -0.57 -0.90 -1.33
N GLY A 27 0.30 -0.39 -2.21
CA GLY A 27 -0.08 0.34 -3.42
C GLY A 27 -0.36 1.83 -3.17
N GLU A 28 0.07 2.34 -2.01
CA GLU A 28 0.03 3.74 -1.58
C GLU A 28 1.02 4.61 -2.35
N ILE A 29 2.20 4.09 -2.69
CA ILE A 29 3.28 4.86 -3.33
C ILE A 29 2.82 5.51 -4.63
N ALA A 30 2.19 4.71 -5.49
CA ALA A 30 1.64 5.18 -6.77
C ALA A 30 0.58 6.29 -6.58
N LEU A 31 -0.18 6.25 -5.48
CA LEU A 31 -1.23 7.22 -5.19
C LEU A 31 -0.68 8.51 -4.58
N LEU A 32 0.29 8.38 -3.66
CA LEU A 32 0.90 9.52 -2.97
C LEU A 32 1.83 10.33 -3.88
N LYS A 33 2.54 9.66 -4.79
CA LYS A 33 3.53 10.29 -5.68
C LYS A 33 3.00 10.59 -7.09
N ASP A 34 1.76 10.20 -7.38
CA ASP A 34 1.16 10.31 -8.72
C ASP A 34 2.04 9.64 -9.81
N VAL A 35 2.52 8.44 -9.53
CA VAL A 35 3.39 7.63 -10.40
C VAL A 35 2.75 6.29 -10.73
N LYS A 36 3.32 5.59 -11.72
CA LYS A 36 2.93 4.19 -12.02
C LYS A 36 3.27 3.26 -10.83
N ARG A 37 2.68 2.07 -10.83
CA ARG A 37 3.01 1.02 -9.85
C ARG A 37 4.52 0.77 -9.86
N THR A 38 5.14 0.89 -8.68
CA THR A 38 6.60 0.76 -8.50
C THR A 38 7.05 -0.67 -8.25
N ALA A 39 6.12 -1.56 -7.86
CA ALA A 39 6.38 -2.95 -7.52
C ALA A 39 5.23 -3.86 -7.99
N THR A 40 5.55 -5.13 -8.19
CA THR A 40 4.54 -6.20 -8.32
C THR A 40 4.22 -6.72 -6.92
N VAL A 41 2.94 -6.95 -6.63
CA VAL A 41 2.51 -7.58 -5.38
C VAL A 41 1.85 -8.91 -5.72
N ARG A 42 2.30 -10.00 -5.11
CA ARG A 42 1.77 -11.36 -5.34
C ARG A 42 1.24 -11.94 -4.04
N ALA A 43 0.04 -12.51 -4.10
CA ALA A 43 -0.51 -13.27 -2.99
C ALA A 43 0.26 -14.60 -2.85
N LYS A 44 0.73 -14.92 -1.64
CA LYS A 44 1.41 -16.19 -1.35
C LYS A 44 0.44 -17.31 -0.98
N ARG A 45 -0.74 -16.91 -0.51
CA ARG A 45 -1.86 -17.77 -0.16
C ARG A 45 -3.16 -17.03 -0.47
N ARG A 46 -4.30 -17.66 -0.17
CA ARG A 46 -5.59 -16.96 -0.24
C ARG A 46 -5.54 -15.72 0.66
N CYS A 47 -5.86 -14.58 0.07
CA CYS A 47 -5.93 -13.31 0.77
C CYS A 47 -7.33 -12.72 0.65
N GLU A 48 -7.76 -12.07 1.72
CA GLU A 48 -8.90 -11.17 1.74
C GLU A 48 -8.38 -9.75 1.91
N VAL A 49 -8.77 -8.86 1.00
CA VAL A 49 -8.31 -7.48 0.98
C VAL A 49 -9.47 -6.53 0.80
N LEU A 50 -9.37 -5.35 1.43
CA LEU A 50 -10.22 -4.21 1.08
C LEU A 50 -9.52 -3.37 0.02
N GLU A 51 -10.25 -2.97 -1.01
CA GLU A 51 -9.78 -1.97 -1.96
C GLU A 51 -10.26 -0.58 -1.54
N LEU A 52 -9.33 0.38 -1.56
CA LEU A 52 -9.63 1.81 -1.51
C LEU A 52 -9.21 2.45 -2.84
N THR A 53 -10.20 2.93 -3.59
CA THR A 53 -9.95 3.54 -4.90
C THR A 53 -9.27 4.89 -4.75
N THR A 54 -8.61 5.37 -5.81
CA THR A 54 -8.04 6.72 -5.85
C THR A 54 -9.09 7.80 -5.60
N TYR A 55 -10.32 7.58 -6.09
CA TYR A 55 -11.44 8.51 -5.89
C TYR A 55 -11.82 8.63 -4.42
N ASP A 56 -11.98 7.48 -3.74
CA ASP A 56 -12.37 7.43 -2.33
C ASP A 56 -11.24 7.96 -1.43
N LEU A 57 -9.98 7.64 -1.75
CA LEU A 57 -8.84 8.21 -1.03
C LEU A 57 -8.83 9.74 -1.13
N LYS A 58 -9.00 10.31 -2.33
CA LYS A 58 -9.06 11.77 -2.52
C LYS A 58 -10.18 12.40 -1.69
N ARG A 59 -11.36 11.78 -1.62
CA ARG A 59 -12.47 12.23 -0.76
C ARG A 59 -12.12 12.15 0.73
N LEU A 60 -11.52 11.05 1.17
CA LEU A 60 -11.12 10.87 2.56
C LEU A 60 -10.10 11.93 3.00
N VAL A 61 -9.11 12.20 2.17
CA VAL A 61 -8.07 13.21 2.43
C VAL A 61 -8.66 14.61 2.54
N GLN A 62 -9.64 14.96 1.70
CA GLN A 62 -10.36 16.24 1.83
C GLN A 62 -11.09 16.36 3.17
N SER A 63 -11.64 15.26 3.70
CA SER A 63 -12.34 15.25 4.98
C SER A 63 -11.43 15.11 6.20
N LYS A 64 -10.25 14.52 6.02
CA LYS A 64 -9.26 14.21 7.07
C LYS A 64 -7.84 14.43 6.53
N PRO A 65 -7.35 15.67 6.52
CA PRO A 65 -6.05 16.00 5.95
C PRO A 65 -4.87 15.27 6.62
N ASP A 66 -4.97 14.99 7.93
CA ASP A 66 -3.99 14.26 8.73
C ASP A 66 -3.79 12.80 8.30
N LEU A 67 -4.71 12.26 7.51
CA LEU A 67 -4.64 10.89 7.02
C LEU A 67 -3.44 10.68 6.09
N ILE A 68 -3.10 11.66 5.24
CA ILE A 68 -1.95 11.55 4.33
C ILE A 68 -0.66 11.42 5.12
N GLU A 69 -0.46 12.25 6.14
CA GLU A 69 0.75 12.22 6.97
C GLU A 69 0.94 10.85 7.64
N LYS A 70 -0.16 10.23 8.09
CA LYS A 70 -0.12 8.88 8.69
C LYS A 70 0.23 7.81 7.65
N ILE A 71 -0.36 7.87 6.46
CA ILE A 71 -0.05 6.92 5.38
C ILE A 71 1.42 7.09 4.96
N GLU A 72 1.89 8.33 4.82
CA GLU A 72 3.29 8.64 4.50
C GLU A 72 4.27 8.15 5.56
N ALA A 73 3.95 8.34 6.85
CA ALA A 73 4.78 7.86 7.95
C ALA A 73 4.96 6.34 7.92
N ILE A 74 3.89 5.59 7.61
CA ILE A 74 3.94 4.13 7.49
C ILE A 74 4.67 3.71 6.21
N ALA A 75 4.48 4.45 5.11
CA ALA A 75 5.15 4.20 3.83
C ALA A 75 6.65 4.56 3.85
N LYS A 76 7.10 5.38 4.80
CA LYS A 76 8.49 5.88 4.88
C LYS A 76 9.52 4.76 4.86
N ASN A 77 9.28 3.72 5.65
CA ASN A 77 10.17 2.56 5.73
C ASN A 77 10.19 1.73 4.44
N ARG A 78 9.27 1.96 3.50
CA ARG A 78 9.21 1.25 2.22
C ARG A 78 9.88 2.06 1.10
N PHE A 79 9.87 3.39 1.18
CA PHE A 79 10.46 4.26 0.16
C PHE A 79 11.98 4.08 0.00
N ASP A 80 12.70 3.77 1.07
CA ASP A 80 14.16 3.56 0.99
C ASP A 80 14.54 2.33 0.14
N PHE A 81 13.57 1.47 -0.20
CA PHE A 81 13.74 0.27 -1.01
C PHE A 81 13.35 0.44 -2.49
N PHE A 82 12.82 1.60 -2.91
CA PHE A 82 12.31 1.88 -4.27
C PHE A 82 12.99 3.08 -4.92
#